data_AF-V4HW96-F1
#
_entry.id   AF-V4HW96-F1
#
_cell.length_a   1.000
_cell.length_b   1.000
_cell.length_c   1.000
_cell.angle_alpha   90.00
_cell.angle_beta   90.00
_cell.angle_gamma   90.00
#
_symmetry.space_group_name_H-M   'P 1'
#
loop_
_entity.id
_entity.type
_entity.pdbx_description
1 polymer ?
#
loop_
_entity_poly.entity_id
_entity_poly.type
_entity_poly.pdbx_seq_one_letter_code
_entity_poly.pdbx_strand_id
1 'polypeptide(L)'
;MVLKSSLFIFLLCIISFDSYATMDLQSYKRQALIDRQTPGRCVNPPHIIDYYHRIDFAQSHGLITSSAASWGRIAGFYPVIDVFDYTIVAVCSFGARPKLQQY
;
A
#
# COMPACT_ATOMS: atom_id res chain seq x y z
N MET A 1 -34.85 47.87 3.58
CA MET A 1 -33.54 47.66 2.94
C MET A 1 -32.88 46.49 3.67
N VAL A 2 -32.96 45.29 3.08
CA VAL A 2 -32.59 44.02 3.73
C VAL A 2 -31.13 43.74 3.39
N LEU A 3 -30.23 44.10 4.29
CA LEU A 3 -28.82 43.73 4.22
C LEU A 3 -28.56 42.63 5.26
N LYS A 4 -29.02 41.42 4.98
CA LYS A 4 -28.73 40.24 5.81
C LYS A 4 -28.46 39.06 4.88
N SER A 5 -27.39 38.33 5.17
CA SER A 5 -26.98 37.07 4.54
C SER A 5 -26.28 37.18 3.19
N SER A 6 -24.96 37.46 3.18
CA SER A 6 -24.09 37.09 2.04
C SER A 6 -22.59 37.03 2.41
N LEU A 7 -22.22 36.40 3.54
CA LEU A 7 -20.80 36.22 3.91
C LEU A 7 -20.42 34.81 4.41
N PHE A 8 -21.22 33.78 4.14
CA PHE A 8 -21.00 32.44 4.70
C PHE A 8 -20.68 31.33 3.69
N ILE A 9 -20.17 31.67 2.49
CA ILE A 9 -19.93 30.65 1.43
C ILE A 9 -18.43 30.46 1.10
N PHE A 10 -17.53 31.32 1.57
CA PHE A 10 -16.14 31.29 1.08
C PHE A 10 -15.17 30.31 1.79
N LEU A 11 -15.60 29.55 2.79
CA LEU A 11 -14.66 28.79 3.65
C LEU A 11 -14.56 27.28 3.37
N LEU A 12 -15.34 26.72 2.43
CA LEU A 12 -15.41 25.26 2.22
C LEU A 12 -14.48 24.71 1.13
N CYS A 13 -13.71 25.55 0.44
CA CYS A 13 -12.92 25.13 -0.73
C CYS A 13 -11.49 24.64 -0.44
N ILE A 14 -11.05 24.53 0.83
CA ILE A 14 -9.61 24.39 1.14
C ILE A 14 -9.14 22.99 1.57
N ILE A 15 -9.98 21.96 1.49
CA ILE A 15 -9.64 20.65 2.09
C ILE A 15 -9.86 19.49 1.11
N SER A 16 -9.29 19.59 -0.08
CA SER A 16 -9.06 18.42 -0.95
C SER A 16 -7.67 17.88 -0.64
N PHE A 17 -7.52 17.19 0.50
CA PHE A 17 -6.34 16.39 0.74
C PHE A 17 -6.52 15.04 0.07
N ASP A 18 -5.70 14.76 -0.94
CA ASP A 18 -5.50 13.40 -1.43
C ASP A 18 -4.74 12.62 -0.35
N SER A 19 -5.49 12.03 0.58
CA SER A 19 -4.92 11.16 1.62
C SER A 19 -4.60 9.81 0.99
N TYR A 20 -3.35 9.61 0.57
CA TYR A 20 -2.85 8.27 0.27
C TYR A 20 -2.85 7.46 1.56
N ALA A 21 -3.87 6.61 1.72
CA ALA A 21 -4.02 5.81 2.92
C ALA A 21 -2.89 4.78 3.02
N THR A 22 -2.13 4.81 4.11
CA THR A 22 -1.19 3.76 4.49
C THR A 22 -1.90 2.41 4.47
N MET A 23 -1.39 1.45 3.70
CA MET A 23 -1.97 0.13 3.60
C MET A 23 -1.75 -0.65 4.91
N ASP A 24 -2.86 -0.97 5.59
CA ASP A 24 -2.84 -1.78 6.80
C ASP A 24 -2.53 -3.27 6.51
N LEU A 25 -2.32 -4.04 7.59
CA LEU A 25 -2.00 -5.46 7.50
C LEU A 25 -3.07 -6.29 6.77
N GLN A 26 -4.35 -6.04 7.00
CA GLN A 26 -5.44 -6.81 6.39
C GLN A 26 -5.53 -6.50 4.90
N SER A 27 -5.45 -5.23 4.53
CA SER A 27 -5.41 -4.75 3.15
C SER A 27 -4.20 -5.33 2.42
N TYR A 28 -3.02 -5.32 3.05
CA TYR A 28 -1.79 -5.90 2.50
C TYR A 28 -1.89 -7.41 2.27
N LYS A 29 -2.42 -8.17 3.24
CA LYS A 29 -2.68 -9.61 3.09
C LYS A 29 -3.68 -9.91 1.98
N ARG A 30 -4.76 -9.13 1.89
CA ARG A 30 -5.77 -9.28 0.84
C ARG A 30 -5.16 -9.03 -0.54
N GLN A 31 -4.37 -7.97 -0.68
CA GLN A 31 -3.69 -7.65 -1.93
C GLN A 31 -2.71 -8.76 -2.34
N ALA A 32 -1.95 -9.31 -1.39
CA ALA A 32 -1.07 -10.46 -1.63
C ALA A 32 -1.81 -11.70 -2.16
N LEU A 33 -3.02 -11.97 -1.66
CA LEU A 33 -3.87 -13.07 -2.12
C LEU A 33 -4.36 -12.85 -3.55
N ILE A 34 -4.77 -11.62 -3.87
CA ILE A 34 -5.26 -11.24 -5.20
C ILE A 34 -4.13 -11.31 -6.22
N ASP A 35 -2.98 -10.70 -5.93
CA ASP A 35 -1.87 -10.61 -6.88
C ASP A 35 -1.23 -11.96 -7.16
N ARG A 36 -1.20 -12.86 -6.17
CA ARG A 36 -0.78 -14.26 -6.36
C ARG A 36 -1.67 -15.01 -7.36
N GLN A 37 -2.95 -14.66 -7.45
CA GLN A 37 -3.92 -15.32 -8.35
C GLN A 37 -4.00 -14.63 -9.72
N THR A 38 -3.39 -13.46 -9.88
CA THR A 38 -3.47 -12.66 -11.10
C THR A 38 -2.38 -13.10 -12.10
N PRO A 39 -2.74 -13.69 -13.26
CA PRO A 39 -1.76 -14.10 -14.26
C PRO A 39 -0.92 -12.93 -14.75
N GLY A 40 0.38 -13.14 -14.99
CA GLY A 40 1.29 -12.09 -15.43
C GLY A 40 1.70 -11.10 -14.33
N ARG A 41 1.17 -11.25 -13.11
CA ARG A 41 1.62 -10.50 -11.93
C ARG A 41 2.65 -11.30 -11.14
N CYS A 42 3.59 -10.61 -10.51
CA CYS A 42 4.62 -11.25 -9.67
C CYS A 42 5.45 -12.34 -10.38
N VAL A 43 5.68 -12.21 -11.69
CA VAL A 43 6.33 -13.25 -12.52
C VAL A 43 7.82 -13.39 -12.23
N ASN A 44 8.49 -12.27 -12.01
CA ASN A 44 9.93 -12.21 -11.80
C ASN A 44 10.21 -11.71 -10.38
N PRO A 45 10.52 -12.61 -9.43
CA PRO A 45 10.93 -12.18 -8.10
C PRO A 45 12.28 -11.45 -8.17
N PRO A 46 12.46 -10.35 -7.41
CA PRO A 46 13.73 -9.67 -7.33
C PRO A 46 14.72 -10.49 -6.48
N HIS A 47 15.97 -10.03 -6.39
CA HIS A 47 16.95 -10.65 -5.50
C HIS A 47 16.51 -10.55 -4.04
N ILE A 48 16.91 -11.49 -3.18
CA ILE A 48 16.45 -11.56 -1.77
C ILE A 48 16.77 -10.30 -0.95
N ILE A 49 17.84 -9.58 -1.31
CA ILE A 49 18.21 -8.32 -0.67
C ILE A 49 17.20 -7.22 -1.02
N ASP A 50 16.77 -7.16 -2.28
CA ASP A 50 15.83 -6.14 -2.78
C ASP A 50 14.44 -6.28 -2.15
N TYR A 51 14.08 -7.49 -1.71
CA TYR A 51 12.85 -7.75 -0.99
C TYR A 51 12.74 -6.94 0.30
N TYR A 52 13.77 -7.00 1.15
CA TYR A 52 13.78 -6.28 2.42
C TYR A 52 13.81 -4.78 2.18
N HIS A 53 14.61 -4.34 1.20
CA HIS A 53 14.67 -2.92 0.82
C HIS A 53 13.32 -2.38 0.35
N ARG A 54 12.53 -3.15 -0.41
CA ARG A 54 11.18 -2.72 -0.83
C ARG A 54 10.23 -2.59 0.36
N ILE A 55 10.29 -3.51 1.32
CA ILE A 55 9.47 -3.43 2.55
C ILE A 55 9.88 -2.23 3.40
N ASP A 56 11.18 -2.03 3.61
CA ASP A 56 11.71 -0.93 4.41
C ASP A 56 11.41 0.42 3.76
N PHE A 57 11.53 0.51 2.44
CA PHE A 57 11.13 1.68 1.66
C PHE A 57 9.64 1.98 1.86
N ALA A 58 8.76 0.99 1.65
CA ALA A 58 7.32 1.19 1.83
C ALA A 58 6.95 1.60 3.25
N GLN A 59 7.58 1.01 4.26
CA GLN A 59 7.33 1.33 5.66
C GLN A 59 7.80 2.74 6.01
N SER A 60 9.02 3.11 5.59
CA SER A 60 9.60 4.44 5.88
C SER A 60 8.85 5.59 5.20
N HIS A 61 8.22 5.33 4.05
CA HIS A 61 7.40 6.30 3.33
C HIS A 61 5.92 6.26 3.74
N GLY A 62 5.54 5.46 4.75
CA GLY A 62 4.16 5.37 5.21
C GLY A 62 3.20 4.73 4.21
N LEU A 63 3.71 3.97 3.23
CA LEU A 63 2.88 3.26 2.25
C LEU A 63 2.25 2.00 2.85
N ILE A 64 2.91 1.40 3.85
CA ILE A 64 2.39 0.26 4.63
C ILE A 64 2.60 0.50 6.13
N THR A 65 1.77 -0.12 6.96
CA THR A 65 1.97 -0.09 8.42
C THR A 65 3.18 -0.92 8.84
N SER A 66 3.69 -0.67 10.05
CA SER A 66 4.73 -1.48 10.68
C SER A 66 4.31 -2.96 10.86
N SER A 67 3.02 -3.22 11.10
CA SER A 67 2.47 -4.57 11.16
C SER A 67 2.46 -5.27 9.81
N ALA A 68 2.09 -4.57 8.74
CA ALA A 68 2.17 -5.07 7.35
C ALA A 68 3.62 -5.38 6.97
N ALA A 69 4.56 -4.48 7.29
CA ALA A 69 5.98 -4.69 7.04
C ALA A 69 6.53 -5.92 7.78
N SER A 70 6.23 -6.05 9.08
CA SER A 70 6.65 -7.19 9.89
C SER A 70 6.09 -8.52 9.34
N TRP A 71 4.79 -8.56 9.06
CA TRP A 71 4.18 -9.74 8.46
C TRP A 71 4.76 -10.05 7.08
N GLY A 72 4.96 -9.02 6.25
CA GLY A 72 5.60 -9.15 4.93
C GLY A 72 6.93 -9.89 5.07
N ARG A 73 7.83 -9.39 5.92
CA ARG A 73 9.16 -9.97 6.22
C ARG A 73 9.09 -11.46 6.60
N ILE A 74 8.15 -11.82 7.48
CA ILE A 74 8.00 -13.19 8.02
C ILE A 74 7.32 -14.13 7.01
N ALA A 75 6.23 -13.68 6.40
CA ALA A 75 5.40 -14.48 5.50
C ALA A 75 5.98 -14.56 4.09
N GLY A 76 6.94 -13.70 3.77
CA GLY A 76 7.63 -13.72 2.50
C GLY A 76 6.97 -12.90 1.39
N PHE A 77 6.37 -11.76 1.75
CA PHE A 77 5.66 -10.88 0.82
C PHE A 77 6.20 -9.46 0.83
N TYR A 78 6.47 -8.91 -0.36
CA TYR A 78 6.98 -7.56 -0.55
C TYR A 78 6.05 -6.72 -1.43
N PRO A 79 6.01 -5.39 -1.22
CA PRO A 79 5.31 -4.50 -2.12
C PRO A 79 6.14 -4.28 -3.40
N VAL A 80 5.45 -4.26 -4.53
CA VAL A 80 5.93 -3.65 -5.77
C VAL A 80 5.40 -2.23 -5.78
N ILE A 81 6.30 -1.27 -5.84
CA ILE A 81 6.01 0.15 -5.69
C ILE A 81 6.28 0.81 -7.04
N ASP A 82 5.33 1.59 -7.52
CA ASP A 82 5.57 2.50 -8.64
C ASP A 82 6.40 3.68 -8.13
N VAL A 83 7.53 3.93 -8.79
CA VAL A 83 8.50 4.94 -8.37
C VAL A 83 8.08 6.36 -8.75
N PHE A 84 7.07 6.53 -9.61
CA PHE A 84 6.59 7.83 -10.06
C PHE A 84 5.56 8.43 -9.12
N ASP A 85 4.68 7.61 -8.55
CA ASP A 85 3.58 8.06 -7.69
C ASP A 85 3.59 7.43 -6.28
N TYR A 86 4.58 6.59 -5.98
CA TYR A 86 4.73 5.88 -4.72
C TYR A 86 3.52 5.01 -4.35
N THR A 87 2.76 4.55 -5.34
CA THR A 87 1.65 3.63 -5.09
C THR A 87 2.12 2.18 -5.05
N ILE A 88 1.47 1.37 -4.22
CA ILE A 88 1.70 -0.08 -4.20
C ILE A 88 0.88 -0.69 -5.33
N VAL A 89 1.56 -1.08 -6.42
CA VAL A 89 0.91 -1.69 -7.59
C VAL A 89 0.69 -3.18 -7.43
N ALA A 90 1.44 -3.86 -6.55
CA ALA A 90 1.22 -5.27 -6.23
C ALA A 90 1.87 -5.66 -4.89
N VAL A 91 1.45 -6.78 -4.32
CA VAL A 91 2.12 -7.45 -3.21
C VAL A 91 2.49 -8.88 -3.62
N CYS A 92 3.78 -9.15 -3.76
CA CYS A 92 4.30 -10.36 -4.39
C CYS A 92 5.07 -11.25 -3.40
N SER A 93 5.14 -12.56 -3.66
CA SER A 93 5.93 -13.49 -2.83
C SER A 93 7.38 -13.57 -3.31
N PHE A 94 8.36 -13.68 -2.41
CA PHE A 94 9.79 -13.81 -2.79
C PHE A 94 10.18 -15.21 -3.32
N GLY A 95 9.33 -16.22 -3.16
CA GLY A 95 9.58 -17.58 -3.67
C GLY A 95 9.30 -18.68 -2.66
N ALA A 96 8.96 -19.87 -3.17
CA ALA A 96 8.36 -21.03 -2.50
C ALA A 96 7.06 -20.71 -1.73
N ARG A 97 5.95 -20.57 -2.47
CA ARG A 97 4.54 -20.53 -2.02
C ARG A 97 4.39 -20.61 -0.50
N PRO A 98 4.53 -19.50 0.23
CA PRO A 98 4.16 -19.48 1.64
C PRO A 98 2.71 -19.95 1.73
N LYS A 99 2.42 -20.91 2.59
CA LYS A 99 1.03 -21.24 2.93
C LYS A 99 0.49 -20.00 3.63
N LEU A 100 -0.21 -19.14 2.88
CA LEU A 100 -1.06 -18.11 3.46
C LEU A 100 -2.10 -18.88 4.28
N GLN A 101 -1.88 -19.00 5.59
CA GLN A 101 -2.91 -19.47 6.49
C GLN A 101 -4.05 -18.46 6.36
N GLN A 102 -5.16 -18.94 5.82
CA GLN A 102 -6.43 -18.22 5.78
C GLN A 102 -6.82 -17.97 7.24
N TYR A 103 -6.58 -16.76 7.72
CA TYR A 103 -7.06 -16.26 9.01
C TYR A 103 -8.13 -15.22 8.73
#